data_AF-A0A2U9IW32-F1
#
_entry.id   AF-A0A2U9IW32-F1
#
_cell.length_a   1.000
_cell.length_b   1.000
_cell.length_c   1.000
_cell.angle_alpha   90.00
_cell.angle_beta   90.00
_cell.angle_gamma   90.00
#
_symmetry.space_group_name_H-M   'P 1'
#
loop_
_entity.id
_entity.type
_entity.pdbx_description
1 polymer ?
#
loop_
_entity_poly.entity_id
_entity_poly.type
_entity_poly.pdbx_seq_one_letter_code
_entity_poly.pdbx_strand_id
1 'polypeptide(L)'
;MVSEGSRELTKSLMEAKERIISGDVKQGIDIIGKVVNSSNIKETNWIICNIVDAADCPYVVETLKSIGKIFDISSCGNLKRIVTCFIKSGVDSELVDIALSAMVSRGKSDQLDKIVQEINDIPPIFLMKLATAYHKSGNLKKEEELLKQACNKGLKEACRNINQVFSRIT
;
A
#
# COMPACT_ATOMS: atom_id res chain seq x y z
N MET A 1 32.35 -11.69 -5.67
CA MET A 1 32.35 -12.58 -4.48
C MET A 1 31.33 -12.01 -3.50
N VAL A 2 30.31 -12.78 -3.13
CA VAL A 2 29.35 -12.36 -2.09
C VAL A 2 30.03 -12.57 -0.73
N SER A 3 30.14 -11.52 0.09
CA SER A 3 30.76 -11.60 1.41
C SER A 3 29.97 -12.51 2.34
N GLU A 4 30.63 -13.13 3.31
CA GLU A 4 29.99 -14.03 4.29
C GLU A 4 28.86 -13.34 5.06
N GLY A 5 29.06 -12.07 5.44
CA GLY A 5 28.02 -11.24 6.07
C GLY A 5 26.79 -10.98 5.18
N SER A 6 26.94 -10.92 3.85
CA SER A 6 25.80 -10.79 2.94
C SER A 6 24.95 -12.07 2.87
N ARG A 7 25.57 -13.25 3.04
CA ARG A 7 24.85 -14.54 3.12
C ARG A 7 24.07 -14.66 4.42
N GLU A 8 24.67 -14.30 5.56
CA GLU A 8 24.00 -14.33 6.86
C GLU A 8 22.82 -13.36 6.95
N LEU A 9 22.98 -12.15 6.40
CA LEU A 9 21.90 -11.17 6.28
C LEU A 9 20.73 -11.73 5.47
N THR A 10 21.02 -12.31 4.29
CA THR A 10 19.98 -12.91 3.44
C THR A 10 19.26 -14.05 4.15
N LYS A 11 19.99 -14.93 4.85
CA LYS A 11 19.40 -16.03 5.62
C LYS A 11 18.45 -15.51 6.71
N SER A 12 18.87 -14.49 7.46
CA SER A 12 18.07 -13.91 8.54
C SER A 12 16.79 -13.25 8.00
N LEU A 13 16.89 -12.53 6.87
CA LEU A 13 15.73 -11.92 6.23
C LEU A 13 14.75 -12.97 5.69
N MET A 14 15.25 -14.06 5.11
CA MET A 14 14.39 -15.17 4.67
C MET A 14 13.69 -15.83 5.86
N GLU A 15 14.39 -16.06 6.97
CA GLU A 15 13.75 -16.56 8.20
C GLU A 15 12.64 -15.62 8.68
N ALA A 16 12.90 -14.31 8.72
CA ALA A 16 11.90 -13.32 9.10
C ALA A 16 10.66 -13.34 8.20
N LYS A 17 10.87 -13.47 6.89
CA LYS A 17 9.77 -13.61 5.91
C LYS A 17 8.92 -14.83 6.21
N GLU A 18 9.53 -16.00 6.40
CA GLU A 18 8.78 -17.24 6.69
C GLU A 18 8.00 -17.16 7.99
N ARG A 19 8.56 -16.50 9.03
CA ARG A 19 7.84 -16.19 10.28
C ARG A 19 6.60 -15.35 10.03
N ILE A 20 6.72 -14.27 9.26
CA ILE A 20 5.58 -13.38 8.95
C ILE A 20 4.51 -14.11 8.13
N ILE A 21 4.91 -14.89 7.12
CA ILE A 21 3.98 -15.65 6.27
C ILE A 21 3.22 -16.70 7.09
N SER A 22 3.88 -17.34 8.06
CA SER A 22 3.26 -18.31 8.96
C SER A 22 2.44 -17.70 10.11
N GLY A 23 2.37 -16.36 10.20
CA GLY A 23 1.59 -15.63 11.20
C GLY A 23 2.34 -15.26 12.48
N ASP A 24 3.62 -15.64 12.60
CA ASP A 24 4.51 -15.19 13.68
C ASP A 24 5.11 -13.81 13.34
N VAL A 25 4.22 -12.82 13.15
CA VAL A 25 4.55 -11.50 12.60
C VAL A 25 5.52 -10.75 13.52
N LYS A 26 5.27 -10.79 14.83
CA LYS A 26 6.12 -10.13 15.83
C LYS A 26 7.56 -10.62 15.78
N GLN A 27 7.77 -11.94 15.76
CA GLN A 27 9.13 -12.48 15.73
C GLN A 27 9.83 -12.18 14.40
N GLY A 28 9.12 -12.22 13.27
CA GLY A 28 9.69 -11.82 11.99
C GLY A 28 10.10 -10.34 11.95
N ILE A 29 9.28 -9.44 12.49
CA ILE A 29 9.61 -8.02 12.64
C ILE A 29 10.85 -7.84 13.54
N ASP A 30 10.92 -8.55 14.66
CA ASP A 30 12.05 -8.49 15.58
C ASP A 30 13.37 -8.92 14.91
N ILE A 31 13.33 -9.93 14.03
CA ILE A 31 14.51 -10.34 13.24
C ILE A 31 14.90 -9.22 12.27
N ILE A 32 13.94 -8.67 11.51
CA ILE A 32 14.21 -7.56 10.57
C ILE A 32 14.82 -6.37 11.31
N GLY A 33 14.26 -5.97 12.45
CA GLY A 33 14.73 -4.85 13.24
C GLY A 33 16.15 -5.02 13.81
N LYS A 34 16.64 -6.26 13.94
CA LYS A 34 18.01 -6.55 14.38
C LYS A 34 19.03 -6.49 13.25
N VAL A 35 18.63 -6.85 12.03
CA VAL A 35 19.58 -7.03 10.91
C VAL A 35 19.55 -5.90 9.89
N VAL A 36 18.43 -5.17 9.78
CA VAL A 36 18.29 -4.04 8.87
C VAL A 36 18.67 -2.74 9.56
N ASN A 37 19.53 -1.95 8.92
CA ASN A 37 19.99 -0.67 9.39
C ASN A 37 20.30 0.28 8.22
N SER A 38 20.69 1.52 8.50
CA SER A 38 20.92 2.54 7.47
C SER A 38 22.01 2.17 6.45
N SER A 39 22.95 1.29 6.79
CA SER A 39 24.01 0.88 5.87
C SER A 39 23.55 -0.14 4.81
N ASN A 40 22.51 -0.94 5.12
CA ASN A 40 22.04 -2.03 4.26
C ASN A 40 20.57 -1.90 3.83
N ILE A 41 19.84 -0.87 4.26
CA ILE A 41 18.40 -0.71 3.95
C ILE A 41 18.09 -0.73 2.45
N LYS A 42 18.95 -0.13 1.62
CA LYS A 42 18.77 -0.13 0.15
C LYS A 42 18.87 -1.53 -0.44
N GLU A 43 19.84 -2.33 0.04
CA GLU A 43 20.07 -3.70 -0.42
C GLU A 43 19.03 -4.68 0.11
N THR A 44 18.41 -4.37 1.24
CA THR A 44 17.41 -5.22 1.90
C THR A 44 15.98 -4.86 1.52
N ASN A 45 15.74 -3.79 0.75
CA ASN A 45 14.39 -3.31 0.42
C ASN A 45 13.49 -4.37 -0.26
N TRP A 46 14.07 -5.35 -0.96
CA TRP A 46 13.33 -6.44 -1.57
C TRP A 46 12.49 -7.25 -0.54
N ILE A 47 12.91 -7.27 0.74
CA ILE A 47 12.25 -8.10 1.75
C ILE A 47 10.80 -7.66 1.98
N ILE A 48 10.53 -6.36 2.05
CA ILE A 48 9.18 -5.87 2.31
C ILE A 48 8.26 -6.19 1.14
N CYS A 49 8.75 -6.11 -0.09
CA CYS A 49 7.98 -6.44 -1.28
C CYS A 49 7.66 -7.94 -1.33
N ASN A 50 8.62 -8.79 -0.97
CA ASN A 50 8.41 -10.24 -0.89
C ASN A 50 7.41 -10.63 0.21
N ILE A 51 7.41 -9.92 1.35
CA ILE A 51 6.39 -10.11 2.40
C ILE A 51 5.03 -9.70 1.87
N VAL A 52 4.93 -8.53 1.22
CA VAL A 52 3.68 -8.05 0.60
C VAL A 52 3.14 -9.11 -0.36
N ASP A 53 3.97 -9.69 -1.21
CA ASP A 53 3.55 -10.65 -2.23
C ASP A 53 3.06 -11.99 -1.65
N ALA A 54 3.65 -12.44 -0.55
CA ALA A 54 3.46 -13.81 -0.06
C ALA A 54 2.58 -13.94 1.19
N ALA A 55 2.60 -12.95 2.10
CA ALA A 55 1.88 -13.04 3.37
C ALA A 55 0.38 -12.73 3.22
N ASP A 56 -0.45 -13.28 4.10
CA ASP A 56 -1.87 -12.96 4.18
C ASP A 56 -2.11 -11.50 4.57
N CYS A 57 -3.22 -10.92 4.12
CA CYS A 57 -3.47 -9.49 4.30
C CYS A 57 -3.39 -8.98 5.75
N PRO A 58 -3.89 -9.70 6.78
CA PRO A 58 -3.70 -9.26 8.17
C PRO A 58 -2.22 -9.07 8.52
N TYR A 59 -1.37 -10.01 8.11
CA TYR A 59 0.07 -9.98 8.39
C TYR A 59 0.80 -8.93 7.55
N VAL A 60 0.36 -8.70 6.32
CA VAL A 60 0.85 -7.57 5.49
C VAL A 60 0.57 -6.24 6.20
N VAL A 61 -0.67 -6.02 6.67
CA VAL A 61 -1.06 -4.78 7.34
C VAL A 61 -0.29 -4.60 8.65
N GLU A 62 -0.20 -5.65 9.48
CA GLU A 62 0.55 -5.61 10.74
C GLU A 62 2.05 -5.31 10.52
N THR A 63 2.67 -5.98 9.56
CA THR A 63 4.08 -5.77 9.21
C THR A 63 4.31 -4.36 8.71
N LEU A 64 3.51 -3.90 7.74
CA LEU A 64 3.68 -2.58 7.14
C LEU A 64 3.44 -1.45 8.13
N LYS A 65 2.48 -1.59 9.06
CA LYS A 65 2.30 -0.60 10.13
C LYS A 65 3.50 -0.50 11.07
N SER A 66 4.19 -1.62 11.29
CA SER A 66 5.29 -1.69 12.25
C SER A 66 6.61 -1.20 11.66
N ILE A 67 6.94 -1.63 10.44
CA ILE A 67 8.25 -1.38 9.82
C ILE A 67 8.18 -0.78 8.42
N GLY A 68 6.98 -0.63 7.84
CA GLY A 68 6.81 -0.20 6.45
C GLY A 68 7.39 1.19 6.14
N LYS A 69 7.47 2.10 7.13
CA LYS A 69 8.07 3.44 6.96
C LYS A 69 9.59 3.41 6.78
N ILE A 70 10.25 2.32 7.18
CA ILE A 70 11.70 2.15 7.05
C ILE A 70 12.08 1.76 5.62
N PHE A 71 11.14 1.13 4.90
CA PHE A 71 11.35 0.63 3.55
C PHE A 71 10.72 1.56 2.49
N ASP A 72 11.29 1.54 1.29
CA ASP A 72 10.67 2.15 0.12
C ASP A 72 9.64 1.17 -0.47
N ILE A 73 8.41 1.21 0.07
CA ILE A 73 7.29 0.41 -0.46
C ILE A 73 6.88 0.85 -1.86
N SER A 74 7.23 2.08 -2.27
CA SER A 74 6.87 2.58 -3.60
C SER A 74 7.57 1.74 -4.66
N SER A 75 8.76 1.19 -4.39
CA SER A 75 9.52 0.34 -5.31
C SER A 75 8.88 -1.02 -5.59
N CYS A 76 7.90 -1.46 -4.79
CA CYS A 76 7.33 -2.79 -4.95
C CYS A 76 6.56 -2.97 -6.26
N GLY A 77 6.61 -4.19 -6.82
CA GLY A 77 5.89 -4.52 -8.05
C GLY A 77 4.36 -4.57 -7.87
N ASN A 78 3.93 -5.06 -6.70
CA ASN A 78 2.54 -5.36 -6.37
C ASN A 78 1.92 -4.33 -5.42
N LEU A 79 1.96 -3.06 -5.81
CA LEU A 79 1.36 -1.97 -5.04
C LEU A 79 -0.15 -2.17 -4.82
N LYS A 80 -0.83 -2.82 -5.78
CA LYS A 80 -2.25 -3.20 -5.67
C LYS A 80 -2.52 -3.99 -4.39
N ARG A 81 -1.66 -4.95 -4.05
CA ARG A 81 -1.82 -5.80 -2.87
C ARG A 81 -1.74 -5.01 -1.56
N ILE A 82 -0.85 -4.02 -1.49
CA ILE A 82 -0.77 -3.10 -0.34
C ILE A 82 -2.12 -2.40 -0.15
N VAL A 83 -2.62 -1.73 -1.19
CA VAL A 83 -3.89 -0.98 -1.12
C VAL A 83 -5.06 -1.89 -0.77
N THR A 84 -5.20 -3.02 -1.46
CA THR A 84 -6.32 -3.96 -1.22
C THR A 84 -6.30 -4.54 0.20
N CYS A 85 -5.14 -4.88 0.76
CA CYS A 85 -5.06 -5.38 2.13
C CYS A 85 -5.44 -4.32 3.16
N PHE A 86 -4.99 -3.07 3.00
CA PHE A 86 -5.40 -1.98 3.89
C PHE A 86 -6.90 -1.69 3.80
N ILE A 87 -7.48 -1.66 2.59
CA ILE A 87 -8.93 -1.49 2.39
C ILE A 87 -9.71 -2.61 3.11
N LYS A 88 -9.32 -3.88 2.90
CA LYS A 88 -9.98 -5.04 3.53
C LYS A 88 -9.88 -5.02 5.06
N SER A 89 -8.77 -4.51 5.60
CA SER A 89 -8.59 -4.36 7.05
C SER A 89 -9.34 -3.16 7.64
N GLY A 90 -9.84 -2.23 6.80
CA GLY A 90 -10.46 -0.98 7.26
C GLY A 90 -9.50 -0.01 7.94
N VAL A 91 -8.18 -0.23 7.84
CA VAL A 91 -7.17 0.58 8.54
C VAL A 91 -6.62 1.66 7.61
N ASP A 92 -6.90 2.93 7.94
CA ASP A 92 -6.29 4.06 7.23
C ASP A 92 -4.77 4.13 7.50
N SER A 93 -3.99 4.44 6.47
CA SER A 93 -2.53 4.53 6.53
C SER A 93 -1.97 5.35 5.37
N GLU A 94 -0.95 6.16 5.66
CA GLU A 94 -0.17 6.91 4.65
C GLU A 94 0.50 5.98 3.61
N LEU A 95 0.74 4.72 3.97
CA LEU A 95 1.31 3.72 3.07
C LEU A 95 0.39 3.45 1.87
N VAL A 96 -0.92 3.65 2.03
CA VAL A 96 -1.89 3.56 0.94
C VAL A 96 -1.72 4.73 -0.03
N ASP A 97 -1.51 5.95 0.47
CA ASP A 97 -1.28 7.13 -0.37
C ASP A 97 0.04 7.01 -1.16
N ILE A 98 1.08 6.47 -0.52
CA ILE A 98 2.37 6.16 -1.17
C ILE A 98 2.16 5.13 -2.28
N ALA A 99 1.47 4.02 -2.00
CA ALA A 99 1.22 2.97 -2.99
C ALA A 99 0.38 3.48 -4.17
N LEU A 100 -0.68 4.25 -3.91
CA LEU A 100 -1.52 4.85 -4.95
C LEU A 100 -0.74 5.87 -5.80
N SER A 101 0.03 6.75 -5.17
CA SER A 101 0.84 7.75 -5.90
C SER A 101 1.91 7.08 -6.77
N ALA A 102 2.51 5.98 -6.28
CA ALA A 102 3.46 5.18 -7.05
C ALA A 102 2.80 4.41 -8.20
N MET A 103 1.55 3.97 -8.06
CA MET A 103 0.79 3.40 -9.19
C MET A 103 0.53 4.46 -10.26
N VAL A 104 0.09 5.65 -9.87
CA VAL A 104 -0.19 6.77 -10.80
C VAL A 104 1.07 7.21 -11.54
N SER A 105 2.18 7.44 -10.84
CA SER A 105 3.43 7.89 -11.47
C SER A 105 4.02 6.87 -12.46
N ARG A 106 3.65 5.60 -12.31
CA ARG A 106 4.05 4.50 -13.20
C ARG A 106 3.05 4.22 -14.32
N GLY A 107 2.00 5.03 -14.45
CA GLY A 107 0.95 4.82 -15.45
C GLY A 107 0.14 3.55 -15.24
N LYS A 108 0.11 2.98 -14.02
CA LYS A 108 -0.61 1.73 -13.69
C LYS A 108 -2.08 2.00 -13.36
N SER A 109 -2.76 2.81 -14.16
CA SER A 109 -4.18 3.14 -13.95
C SER A 109 -5.09 1.91 -14.05
N ASP A 110 -4.68 0.89 -14.81
CA ASP A 110 -5.37 -0.41 -14.88
C ASP A 110 -5.43 -1.11 -13.51
N GLN A 111 -4.41 -0.93 -12.67
CA GLN A 111 -4.39 -1.50 -11.32
C GLN A 111 -5.34 -0.75 -10.39
N LEU A 112 -5.55 0.56 -10.58
CA LEU A 112 -6.56 1.33 -9.84
C LEU A 112 -7.97 0.81 -10.16
N ASP A 113 -8.27 0.59 -11.45
CA ASP A 113 -9.57 0.05 -11.87
C ASP A 113 -9.83 -1.33 -11.29
N LYS A 114 -8.81 -2.20 -11.26
CA LYS A 114 -8.90 -3.53 -10.62
C LYS A 114 -9.22 -3.44 -9.13
N ILE A 115 -8.64 -2.48 -8.39
CA ILE A 115 -8.95 -2.29 -6.96
C ILE A 115 -10.42 -1.95 -6.78
N VAL A 116 -10.95 -1.03 -7.58
CA VAL A 116 -12.35 -0.59 -7.51
C VAL A 116 -13.31 -1.72 -7.89
N GLN A 117 -12.94 -2.58 -8.85
CA GLN A 117 -13.77 -3.70 -9.29
C GLN A 117 -13.75 -4.90 -8.33
N GLU A 118 -12.60 -5.17 -7.68
CA GLU A 118 -12.43 -6.35 -6.82
C GLU A 118 -13.03 -6.17 -5.42
N ILE A 119 -13.29 -4.93 -4.99
CA ILE A 119 -13.78 -4.63 -3.64
C ILE A 119 -15.17 -4.01 -3.70
N ASN A 120 -16.18 -4.80 -3.35
CA ASN A 120 -17.58 -4.40 -3.43
C ASN A 120 -17.98 -3.28 -2.43
N ASP A 121 -17.37 -3.25 -1.24
CA ASP A 121 -17.70 -2.28 -0.20
C ASP A 121 -16.45 -1.54 0.31
N ILE A 122 -15.98 -0.58 -0.49
CA ILE A 122 -14.81 0.24 -0.12
C ILE A 122 -15.24 1.28 0.93
N PRO A 123 -14.56 1.36 2.10
CA PRO A 123 -14.88 2.36 3.10
C PRO A 123 -14.68 3.80 2.58
N PRO A 124 -15.42 4.79 3.10
CA PRO A 124 -15.48 6.13 2.51
C PRO A 124 -14.12 6.83 2.40
N ILE A 125 -13.25 6.63 3.41
CA ILE A 125 -11.91 7.21 3.42
C ILE A 125 -11.05 6.70 2.25
N PHE A 126 -11.17 5.41 1.90
CA PHE A 126 -10.42 4.83 0.79
C PHE A 126 -11.00 5.21 -0.56
N LEU A 127 -12.33 5.39 -0.66
CA LEU A 127 -12.95 5.96 -1.85
C LEU A 127 -12.38 7.36 -2.14
N MET A 128 -12.16 8.18 -1.11
CA MET A 128 -11.54 9.51 -1.26
C MET A 128 -10.06 9.44 -1.70
N LYS A 129 -9.28 8.51 -1.15
CA LYS A 129 -7.89 8.29 -1.58
C LYS A 129 -7.81 7.81 -3.04
N LEU A 130 -8.67 6.87 -3.42
CA LEU A 130 -8.77 6.39 -4.80
C LEU A 130 -9.22 7.52 -5.76
N ALA A 131 -10.19 8.33 -5.37
CA ALA A 131 -10.61 9.50 -6.14
C ALA A 131 -9.43 10.47 -6.37
N THR A 132 -8.64 10.72 -5.33
CA THR A 132 -7.42 11.54 -5.42
C THR A 132 -6.39 10.93 -6.38
N ALA A 133 -6.27 9.59 -6.43
CA ALA A 133 -5.39 8.90 -7.37
C ALA A 133 -5.88 9.09 -8.82
N TYR A 134 -7.18 8.93 -9.08
CA TYR A 134 -7.76 9.18 -10.41
C TYR A 134 -7.67 10.64 -10.85
N HIS A 135 -7.80 11.59 -9.92
CA HIS A 135 -7.54 13.00 -10.18
C HIS A 135 -6.12 13.21 -10.73
N LYS A 136 -5.12 12.67 -10.02
CA LYS A 136 -3.70 12.76 -10.41
C LYS A 136 -3.41 12.07 -11.74
N SER A 137 -4.18 11.04 -12.10
CA SER A 137 -4.07 10.38 -13.41
C SER A 137 -4.90 11.05 -14.52
N GLY A 138 -5.56 12.17 -14.24
CA GLY A 138 -6.40 12.90 -15.20
C GLY A 138 -7.77 12.28 -15.47
N ASN A 139 -8.18 11.25 -14.72
CA ASN A 139 -9.47 10.57 -14.91
C ASN A 139 -10.56 11.20 -14.03
N LEU A 140 -11.01 12.39 -14.42
CA LEU A 140 -11.99 13.19 -13.66
C LEU A 140 -13.34 12.49 -13.51
N LYS A 141 -13.74 11.65 -14.49
CA LYS A 141 -14.98 10.88 -14.41
C LYS A 141 -14.94 9.88 -13.25
N LYS A 142 -13.85 9.13 -13.11
CA LYS A 142 -13.67 8.17 -12.01
C LYS A 142 -13.50 8.87 -10.67
N GLU A 143 -12.81 10.00 -10.64
CA GLU A 143 -12.74 10.86 -9.46
C GLU A 143 -14.14 11.23 -8.96
N GLU A 144 -14.99 11.78 -9.83
CA GLU A 144 -16.34 12.19 -9.48
C GLU A 144 -17.22 11.02 -9.02
N GLU A 145 -17.18 9.89 -9.72
CA GLU A 145 -17.90 8.66 -9.37
C GLU A 145 -17.57 8.21 -7.94
N LEU A 146 -16.29 8.19 -7.57
CA LEU A 146 -15.84 7.75 -6.25
C LEU A 146 -16.11 8.78 -5.15
N LEU A 147 -15.97 10.07 -5.43
CA LEU A 147 -16.35 11.12 -4.47
C LEU A 147 -17.85 11.08 -4.16
N LYS A 148 -18.71 10.87 -5.18
CA LYS A 148 -20.15 10.66 -4.99
C LYS A 148 -20.44 9.48 -4.08
N GLN A 149 -19.78 8.34 -4.31
CA GLN A 149 -19.93 7.16 -3.44
C GLN A 149 -19.48 7.46 -2.00
N ALA A 150 -18.33 8.11 -1.80
CA ALA A 150 -17.84 8.47 -0.47
C ALA A 150 -18.79 9.44 0.25
N CYS A 151 -19.33 10.42 -0.47
CA CYS A 151 -20.32 11.37 0.05
C CYS A 151 -21.62 10.65 0.45
N ASN A 152 -22.14 9.75 -0.40
CA ASN A 152 -23.33 8.95 -0.11
C ASN A 152 -23.16 8.05 1.12
N LYS A 153 -21.92 7.65 1.43
CA LYS A 153 -21.57 6.94 2.66
C LYS A 153 -21.27 7.86 3.86
N GLY A 154 -21.59 9.16 3.76
CA GLY A 154 -21.52 10.12 4.87
C GLY A 154 -20.19 10.84 5.05
N LEU A 155 -19.21 10.67 4.15
CA LEU A 155 -17.94 11.41 4.24
C LEU A 155 -18.13 12.86 3.79
N LYS A 156 -18.29 13.77 4.76
CA LYS A 156 -18.55 15.20 4.52
C LYS A 156 -17.50 15.87 3.63
N GLU A 157 -16.24 15.48 3.78
CA GLU A 157 -15.14 16.02 2.97
C GLU A 157 -15.35 15.70 1.49
N ALA A 158 -15.72 14.46 1.16
CA ALA A 158 -16.02 14.08 -0.21
C ALA A 158 -17.17 14.91 -0.81
N CYS A 159 -18.24 15.17 -0.03
CA CYS A 159 -19.34 16.01 -0.49
C CYS A 159 -18.90 17.44 -0.86
N ARG A 160 -17.94 18.01 -0.12
CA ARG A 160 -17.38 19.34 -0.44
C ARG A 160 -16.54 19.29 -1.71
N ASN A 161 -15.75 18.23 -1.89
CA ASN A 161 -14.84 18.09 -3.01
C ASN A 161 -15.60 17.88 -4.34
N ILE A 162 -16.76 17.22 -4.33
CA ILE A 162 -17.64 17.08 -5.51
C ILE A 162 -17.96 18.45 -6.12
N ASN A 163 -18.32 19.44 -5.30
CA ASN A 163 -18.70 20.77 -5.77
C ASN A 163 -17.54 21.50 -6.48
N GLN A 164 -16.29 21.19 -6.09
CA GLN A 164 -15.10 21.73 -6.73
C GLN A 164 -14.81 21.04 -8.07
N VAL A 165 -15.05 19.73 -8.18
CA VAL A 165 -14.91 19.00 -9.45
C VAL A 165 -15.91 19.53 -10.49
N PHE A 166 -17.18 19.70 -10.12
CA PHE A 166 -18.20 20.24 -11.02
C PHE A 166 -17.80 21.59 -11.62
N SER A 167 -17.26 22.50 -10.80
CA SER A 167 -16.82 23.82 -11.26
C SER A 167 -15.66 23.80 -12.28
N ARG A 168 -14.97 22.67 -12.47
CA ARG A 168 -13.86 22.52 -13.41
C ARG A 168 -14.28 21.90 -14.74
N ILE A 169 -15.45 21.27 -14.79
CA ILE A 169 -15.95 20.53 -15.96
C ILE A 169 -16.99 21.37 -16.75
N THR A 170 -17.66 22.32 -16.09
CA THR A 170 -18.52 23.35 -16.70
C THR A 170 -17.75 24.62 -17.02
#